data_AF-A0A286GQM5-F1
#
_entry.id   AF-A0A286GQM5-F1
#
_cell.length_a   1.000
_cell.length_b   1.000
_cell.length_c   1.000
_cell.angle_alpha   90.00
_cell.angle_beta   90.00
_cell.angle_gamma   90.00
#
_symmetry.space_group_name_H-M   'P 1'
#
loop_
_entity.id
_entity.type
_entity.pdbx_description
1 polymer ?
#
loop_
_entity_poly.entity_id
_entity_poly.type
_entity_poly.pdbx_seq_one_letter_code
_entity_poly.pdbx_strand_id
1 'polypeptide(L)'
;MPATASTDAAAAQSSTVDGRALEAILQVPEHLRTDHWYNDIQHAMLVILYRHLLKAVRTGCQRRTRTLTDVATLYLWVHFLDEEEGVAWSLARGHVDAELVATHAGQHRRFLDHWRDAVLAPFAEGGLTGMAYYDAVAEFYDLVLRHIGGTDQPTYGRASDHEPHNRAEICHVAGTGLPLSPFMAGALQVVRLDDPRVAGLLDVTLIGPTARALLPSVAMEPGVERLLPGGEGLRDRVMRGLRQTRLASGTGGLSHMSHQRMVAAGTGSLQDMRRLLVA
;
A
#
# COMPACT_ATOMS: atom_id res chain seq x y z
N MET A 1 56.63 -9.29 -10.77
CA MET A 1 55.80 -8.26 -11.44
C MET A 1 54.70 -9.00 -12.22
N PRO A 2 53.45 -8.49 -12.18
CA PRO A 2 52.26 -9.30 -11.94
C PRO A 2 51.39 -9.50 -13.19
N ALA A 3 50.57 -10.56 -13.20
CA ALA A 3 49.41 -10.68 -14.09
C ALA A 3 48.30 -11.41 -13.30
N THR A 4 47.47 -10.62 -12.63
CA THR A 4 46.06 -10.35 -12.99
C THR A 4 45.13 -11.50 -12.63
N ALA A 5 44.49 -11.35 -11.47
CA ALA A 5 43.27 -12.05 -11.11
C ALA A 5 42.19 -11.78 -12.16
N SER A 6 41.64 -12.83 -12.76
CA SER A 6 40.40 -12.77 -13.51
C SER A 6 39.26 -13.12 -12.56
N THR A 7 38.42 -12.13 -12.34
CA THR A 7 37.12 -12.19 -11.69
C THR A 7 36.15 -13.00 -12.53
N ASP A 8 35.91 -14.26 -12.16
CA ASP A 8 34.69 -14.97 -12.52
C ASP A 8 34.05 -15.49 -11.23
N ALA A 9 33.32 -14.58 -10.60
CA ALA A 9 32.33 -14.90 -9.57
C ALA A 9 31.04 -14.16 -9.92
N ALA A 10 30.44 -14.51 -11.06
CA ALA A 10 29.02 -14.29 -11.29
C ALA A 10 28.25 -15.31 -10.43
N ALA A 11 28.31 -15.09 -9.11
CA ALA A 11 27.47 -15.79 -8.16
C ALA A 11 26.04 -15.32 -8.35
N ALA A 12 25.15 -16.28 -8.59
CA ALA A 12 23.71 -16.13 -8.56
C ALA A 12 23.29 -15.30 -7.34
N GLN A 13 22.77 -14.10 -7.57
CA GLN A 13 22.06 -13.34 -6.54
C GLN A 13 20.70 -14.02 -6.36
N SER A 14 20.72 -15.08 -5.55
CA SER A 14 19.55 -15.56 -4.82
C SER A 14 18.97 -14.36 -4.09
N SER A 15 17.72 -14.00 -4.42
CA SER A 15 16.95 -12.96 -3.74
C SER A 15 16.62 -13.43 -2.32
N THR A 16 17.63 -13.41 -1.45
CA THR A 16 17.42 -13.55 -0.02
C THR A 16 16.69 -12.29 0.44
N VAL A 17 15.42 -12.45 0.80
CA VAL A 17 14.67 -11.50 1.61
C VAL A 17 15.60 -11.05 2.75
N ASP A 18 15.84 -9.73 2.84
CA ASP A 18 16.72 -9.12 3.84
C ASP A 18 16.36 -9.68 5.23
N GLY A 19 17.34 -10.21 5.97
CA GLY A 19 17.12 -10.91 7.25
C GLY A 19 16.36 -10.06 8.28
N ARG A 20 16.39 -8.73 8.13
CA ARG A 20 15.62 -7.78 8.94
C ARG A 20 14.12 -7.77 8.62
N ALA A 21 13.75 -7.97 7.35
CA ALA A 21 12.35 -8.13 6.95
C ALA A 21 11.78 -9.45 7.47
N LEU A 22 12.58 -10.51 7.47
CA LEU A 22 12.21 -11.80 8.05
C LEU A 22 12.02 -11.71 9.58
N GLU A 23 12.89 -11.01 10.30
CA GLU A 23 12.73 -10.76 11.74
C GLU A 23 11.45 -9.96 12.07
N ALA A 24 11.06 -9.00 11.23
CA ALA A 24 9.79 -8.26 11.39
C ALA A 24 8.57 -9.17 11.16
N ILE A 25 8.60 -10.03 10.14
CA ILE A 25 7.55 -11.06 9.89
C ILE A 25 7.47 -12.03 11.08
N LEU A 26 8.59 -12.41 11.68
CA LEU A 26 8.60 -13.28 12.88
C LEU A 26 7.98 -12.62 14.12
N GLN A 27 7.87 -11.28 14.17
CA GLN A 27 7.14 -10.59 15.24
C GLN A 27 5.62 -10.58 15.03
N VAL A 28 5.14 -10.95 13.84
CA VAL A 28 3.72 -11.19 13.58
C VAL A 28 3.36 -12.58 14.12
N PRO A 29 2.42 -12.68 15.08
CA PRO A 29 1.85 -13.95 15.49
C PRO A 29 1.45 -14.79 14.28
N GLU A 30 1.74 -16.09 14.29
CA GLU A 30 1.52 -16.99 13.14
C GLU A 30 0.09 -16.91 12.58
N HIS A 31 -0.91 -16.78 13.46
CA HIS A 31 -2.32 -16.63 13.06
C HIS A 31 -2.67 -15.32 12.33
N LEU A 32 -1.74 -14.36 12.25
CA LEU A 32 -1.86 -13.09 11.54
C LEU A 32 -1.01 -13.05 10.27
N ARG A 33 -0.35 -14.16 9.90
CA ARG A 33 0.35 -14.26 8.62
C ARG A 33 -0.66 -14.64 7.54
N THR A 34 -0.63 -13.93 6.43
CA THR A 34 -1.41 -14.19 5.23
C THR A 34 -0.69 -15.16 4.28
N ASP A 35 0.60 -15.43 4.52
CA ASP A 35 1.48 -16.14 3.59
C ASP A 35 1.54 -15.45 2.21
N HIS A 36 1.24 -14.14 2.22
CA HIS A 36 1.47 -13.15 1.18
C HIS A 36 2.54 -12.21 1.68
N TRP A 37 3.80 -12.56 1.41
CA TRP A 37 4.97 -11.92 2.02
C TRP A 37 4.94 -10.39 1.96
N TYR A 38 4.37 -9.82 0.90
CA TYR A 38 4.21 -8.38 0.76
C TYR A 38 3.21 -7.80 1.78
N ASN A 39 2.04 -8.42 1.92
CA ASN A 39 1.02 -7.98 2.89
C ASN A 39 1.49 -8.29 4.31
N ASP A 40 2.18 -9.41 4.53
CA ASP A 40 2.75 -9.76 5.85
C ASP A 40 3.77 -8.73 6.34
N ILE A 41 4.61 -8.20 5.44
CA ILE A 41 5.50 -7.08 5.78
C ILE A 41 4.68 -5.84 6.14
N GLN A 42 3.64 -5.52 5.37
CA GLN A 42 2.83 -4.34 5.67
C GLN A 42 2.01 -4.47 6.97
N HIS A 43 1.47 -5.65 7.24
CA HIS A 43 0.77 -6.00 8.48
C HIS A 43 1.72 -5.99 9.67
N ALA A 44 2.95 -6.50 9.53
CA ALA A 44 3.99 -6.39 10.57
C ALA A 44 4.28 -4.92 10.92
N MET A 45 4.35 -4.06 9.91
CA MET A 45 4.59 -2.63 10.12
C MET A 45 3.42 -1.95 10.82
N LEU A 46 2.16 -2.30 10.51
CA LEU A 46 0.99 -1.84 11.26
C LEU A 46 1.08 -2.24 12.74
N VAL A 47 1.37 -3.51 13.02
CA VAL A 47 1.57 -4.03 14.39
C VAL A 47 2.63 -3.24 15.14
N ILE A 48 3.79 -3.01 14.51
CA ILE A 48 4.90 -2.25 15.10
C ILE A 48 4.45 -0.81 15.39
N LEU A 49 3.83 -0.13 14.42
CA LEU A 49 3.36 1.25 14.55
C LEU A 49 2.36 1.41 15.70
N TYR A 50 1.33 0.56 15.78
CA TYR A 50 0.32 0.63 16.84
C TYR A 50 0.91 0.36 18.22
N ARG A 51 1.79 -0.64 18.36
CA ARG A 51 2.45 -0.92 19.65
C ARG A 51 3.33 0.25 20.11
N HIS A 52 4.03 0.90 19.18
CA HIS A 52 4.81 2.10 19.50
C HIS A 52 3.91 3.30 19.83
N LEU A 53 2.78 3.47 19.15
CA LEU A 53 1.81 4.52 19.43
C LEU A 53 1.22 4.36 20.83
N LEU A 54 0.69 3.18 21.14
CA LEU A 54 0.16 2.82 22.45
C LEU A 54 1.20 3.03 23.57
N LYS A 55 2.46 2.63 23.34
CA LYS A 55 3.55 2.90 24.28
C LYS A 55 3.78 4.41 24.47
N ALA A 56 3.81 5.19 23.39
CA ALA A 56 4.02 6.65 23.47
C ALA A 56 2.92 7.35 24.26
N VAL A 57 1.66 6.92 24.09
CA VAL A 57 0.52 7.41 24.88
C VAL A 57 0.71 7.08 26.36
N ARG A 58 1.03 5.83 26.72
CA ARG A 58 1.22 5.42 28.13
C ARG A 58 2.37 6.16 28.82
N THR A 59 3.43 6.49 28.09
CA THR A 59 4.56 7.25 28.64
C THR A 59 4.34 8.76 28.61
N GLY A 60 3.18 9.25 28.17
CA GLY A 60 2.87 10.68 28.11
C GLY A 60 3.72 11.48 27.11
N CYS A 61 4.35 10.84 26.13
CA CYS A 61 5.25 11.52 25.19
C CYS A 61 4.45 12.16 24.04
N GLN A 62 3.83 13.31 24.31
CA GLN A 62 2.88 13.96 23.39
C GLN A 62 3.39 14.14 21.96
N ARG A 63 4.64 14.61 21.80
CA ARG A 63 5.25 14.78 20.47
C ARG A 63 5.33 13.45 19.73
N ARG A 64 5.78 12.39 20.39
CA ARG A 64 5.90 11.05 19.78
C ARG A 64 4.52 10.46 19.48
N THR A 65 3.54 10.66 20.35
CA THR A 65 2.15 10.26 20.12
C THR A 65 1.64 10.91 18.83
N ARG A 66 1.73 12.24 18.71
CA ARG A 66 1.26 12.96 17.52
C ARG A 66 1.97 12.51 16.24
N THR A 67 3.30 12.39 16.28
CA THR A 67 4.07 11.88 15.13
C THR A 67 3.62 10.47 14.72
N LEU A 68 3.44 9.56 15.68
CA LEU A 68 3.01 8.20 15.38
C LEU A 68 1.55 8.12 14.90
N THR A 69 0.67 8.99 15.38
CA THR A 69 -0.70 9.12 14.85
C THR A 69 -0.70 9.53 13.38
N ASP A 70 0.09 10.54 13.03
CA ASP A 70 0.18 11.01 11.65
C ASP A 70 0.79 9.93 10.74
N VAL A 71 1.87 9.28 11.18
CA VAL A 71 2.51 8.19 10.44
C VAL A 71 1.58 6.99 10.28
N ALA A 72 0.84 6.60 11.33
CA ALA A 72 -0.15 5.51 11.24
C ALA A 72 -1.27 5.86 10.25
N THR A 73 -1.74 7.11 10.26
CA THR A 73 -2.74 7.59 9.31
C THR A 73 -2.23 7.49 7.87
N LEU A 74 -1.02 8.00 7.58
CA LEU A 74 -0.44 7.85 6.25
C LEU A 74 -0.28 6.37 5.86
N TYR A 75 0.15 5.52 6.79
CA TYR A 75 0.37 4.09 6.55
C TYR A 75 -0.94 3.37 6.19
N LEU A 76 -2.05 3.64 6.90
CA LEU A 76 -3.35 3.03 6.62
C LEU A 76 -3.85 3.31 5.20
N TRP A 77 -3.77 4.57 4.77
CA TRP A 77 -4.18 4.96 3.41
C TRP A 77 -3.28 4.36 2.34
N VAL A 78 -1.97 4.30 2.58
CA VAL A 78 -1.03 3.68 1.66
C VAL A 78 -1.31 2.17 1.54
N HIS A 79 -1.38 1.48 2.68
CA HIS A 79 -1.58 0.04 2.74
C HIS A 79 -2.86 -0.41 2.03
N PHE A 80 -4.00 0.19 2.38
CA PHE A 80 -5.27 -0.15 1.73
C PHE A 80 -5.31 0.23 0.25
N LEU A 81 -4.56 1.25 -0.18
CA LEU A 81 -4.47 1.60 -1.59
C LEU A 81 -3.69 0.55 -2.38
N ASP A 82 -2.57 0.08 -1.81
CA ASP A 82 -1.74 -0.97 -2.42
C ASP A 82 -2.55 -2.27 -2.55
N GLU A 83 -3.28 -2.66 -1.50
CA GLU A 83 -4.16 -3.83 -1.54
C GLU A 83 -5.32 -3.68 -2.52
N GLU A 84 -6.02 -2.53 -2.51
CA GLU A 84 -7.11 -2.27 -3.47
C GLU A 84 -6.61 -2.28 -4.93
N GLU A 85 -5.39 -1.81 -5.19
CA GLU A 85 -4.75 -1.88 -6.50
C GLU A 85 -4.39 -3.32 -6.90
N GLY A 86 -3.87 -4.11 -5.97
CA GLY A 86 -3.59 -5.54 -6.17
C GLY A 86 -4.85 -6.32 -6.52
N VAL A 87 -5.92 -6.18 -5.74
CA VAL A 87 -7.18 -6.88 -6.02
C VAL A 87 -7.86 -6.37 -7.29
N ALA A 88 -7.68 -5.10 -7.67
CA ALA A 88 -8.15 -4.59 -8.96
C ALA A 88 -7.42 -5.28 -10.13
N TRP A 89 -6.10 -5.44 -10.02
CA TRP A 89 -5.30 -6.17 -11.01
C TRP A 89 -5.74 -7.63 -11.14
N SER A 90 -5.98 -8.30 -10.01
CA SER A 90 -6.44 -9.68 -9.96
C SER A 90 -7.87 -9.84 -10.50
N LEU A 91 -8.75 -8.88 -10.22
CA LEU A 91 -10.12 -8.84 -10.76
C LEU A 91 -10.11 -8.69 -12.29
N ALA A 92 -9.30 -7.80 -12.83
CA ALA A 92 -9.17 -7.58 -14.28
C ALA A 92 -8.73 -8.84 -15.05
N ARG A 93 -8.09 -9.78 -14.35
CA ARG A 93 -7.61 -11.07 -14.89
C ARG A 93 -8.49 -12.26 -14.54
N GLY A 94 -9.60 -12.03 -13.82
CA GLY A 94 -10.52 -13.08 -13.39
C GLY A 94 -9.90 -14.03 -12.36
N HIS A 95 -8.91 -13.59 -11.59
CA HIS A 95 -8.30 -14.39 -10.52
C HIS A 95 -9.13 -14.37 -9.22
N VAL A 96 -9.87 -13.28 -8.99
CA VAL A 96 -10.71 -13.09 -7.81
C VAL A 96 -12.13 -12.70 -8.21
N ASP A 97 -13.10 -12.99 -7.33
CA ASP A 97 -14.51 -12.67 -7.54
C ASP A 97 -14.82 -11.20 -7.20
N ALA A 98 -15.73 -10.59 -7.95
CA ALA A 98 -16.10 -9.19 -7.78
C ALA A 98 -16.77 -8.90 -6.41
N GLU A 99 -17.54 -9.85 -5.86
CA GLU A 99 -18.18 -9.72 -4.55
C GLU A 99 -17.14 -9.76 -3.43
N LEU A 100 -16.12 -10.61 -3.57
CA LEU A 100 -14.99 -10.66 -2.63
C LEU A 100 -14.24 -9.32 -2.61
N VAL A 101 -13.90 -8.79 -3.79
CA VAL A 101 -13.22 -7.49 -3.93
C VAL A 101 -14.06 -6.35 -3.36
N ALA A 102 -15.36 -6.32 -3.67
CA ALA A 102 -16.27 -5.32 -3.14
C ALA A 102 -16.40 -5.38 -1.61
N THR A 103 -16.40 -6.60 -1.05
CA THR A 103 -16.43 -6.81 0.40
C THR A 103 -15.16 -6.30 1.05
N HIS A 104 -13.99 -6.62 0.48
CA HIS A 104 -12.68 -6.20 1.00
C HIS A 104 -12.51 -4.68 0.96
N ALA A 105 -12.69 -4.04 -0.21
CA ALA A 105 -12.65 -2.58 -0.35
C ALA A 105 -13.71 -1.88 0.53
N GLY A 106 -14.88 -2.49 0.71
CA GLY A 106 -15.94 -1.98 1.57
C GLY A 106 -15.57 -2.03 3.06
N GLN A 107 -14.76 -3.01 3.48
CA GLN A 107 -14.16 -3.02 4.81
C GLN A 107 -13.13 -1.90 4.95
N HIS A 108 -12.18 -1.76 4.02
CA HIS A 108 -11.18 -0.67 4.05
C HIS A 108 -11.84 0.69 4.24
N ARG A 109 -12.92 0.98 3.49
CA ARG A 109 -13.63 2.25 3.64
C ARG A 109 -14.19 2.47 5.04
N ARG A 110 -14.79 1.43 5.63
CA ARG A 110 -15.30 1.46 7.02
C ARG A 110 -14.19 1.64 8.04
N PHE A 111 -13.04 0.99 7.84
CA PHE A 111 -11.86 1.18 8.68
C PHE A 111 -11.36 2.62 8.64
N LEU A 112 -11.19 3.18 7.45
CA LEU A 112 -10.71 4.56 7.30
C LEU A 112 -11.69 5.59 7.85
N ASP A 113 -13.00 5.36 7.68
CA ASP A 113 -14.03 6.21 8.28
C ASP A 113 -14.04 6.10 9.82
N HIS A 114 -13.94 4.90 10.37
CA HIS A 114 -13.83 4.71 11.82
C HIS A 114 -12.55 5.34 12.38
N TRP A 115 -11.39 5.16 11.72
CA TRP A 115 -10.14 5.80 12.13
C TRP A 115 -10.30 7.32 12.18
N ARG A 116 -10.87 7.93 11.13
CA ARG A 116 -11.15 9.37 11.08
C ARG A 116 -12.04 9.80 12.25
N ASP A 117 -13.20 9.16 12.40
CA ASP A 117 -14.28 9.67 13.24
C ASP A 117 -14.11 9.32 14.72
N ALA A 118 -13.52 8.16 15.03
CA ALA A 118 -13.37 7.66 16.40
C ALA A 118 -11.98 7.90 16.99
N VAL A 119 -10.94 8.08 16.16
CA VAL A 119 -9.54 8.18 16.64
C VAL A 119 -8.91 9.51 16.26
N LEU A 120 -8.72 9.77 14.96
CA LEU A 120 -7.90 10.87 14.47
C LEU A 120 -8.53 12.24 14.75
N ALA A 121 -9.77 12.47 14.32
CA ALA A 121 -10.41 13.78 14.48
C ALA A 121 -10.56 14.15 15.96
N PRO A 122 -11.10 13.27 16.83
CA PRO A 122 -11.19 13.57 18.26
C PRO A 122 -9.83 13.84 18.90
N PHE A 123 -8.77 13.12 18.51
CA PHE A 123 -7.42 13.39 19.04
C PHE A 123 -6.84 14.71 18.54
N ALA A 124 -6.94 14.97 17.23
CA ALA A 124 -6.41 16.19 16.60
C ALA A 124 -7.07 17.45 17.15
N GLU A 125 -8.38 17.37 17.46
CA GLU A 125 -9.20 18.44 18.02
C GLU A 125 -9.10 18.54 19.56
N GLY A 126 -8.40 17.62 20.20
CA GLY A 126 -8.21 17.59 21.66
C GLY A 126 -9.37 16.99 22.46
N GLY A 127 -10.37 16.42 21.80
CA GLY A 127 -11.47 15.67 22.40
C GLY A 127 -11.08 14.30 22.98
N LEU A 128 -10.02 13.67 22.45
CA LEU A 128 -9.40 12.47 23.03
C LEU A 128 -7.96 12.75 23.50
N THR A 129 -7.67 12.43 24.76
CA THR A 129 -6.32 12.56 25.34
C THR A 129 -6.01 11.40 26.30
N GLY A 130 -4.72 11.21 26.62
CA GLY A 130 -4.28 10.26 27.64
C GLY A 130 -4.82 8.84 27.41
N MET A 131 -5.40 8.24 28.45
CA MET A 131 -5.93 6.88 28.38
C MET A 131 -7.16 6.75 27.48
N ALA A 132 -7.99 7.78 27.35
CA ALA A 132 -9.13 7.72 26.42
C ALA A 132 -8.65 7.60 24.96
N TYR A 133 -7.57 8.30 24.60
CA TYR A 133 -6.94 8.12 23.28
C TYR A 133 -6.27 6.74 23.14
N TYR A 134 -5.62 6.25 24.21
CA TYR A 134 -5.06 4.89 24.22
C TYR A 134 -6.13 3.84 23.91
N ASP A 135 -7.27 3.91 24.59
CA ASP A 135 -8.36 2.94 24.47
C ASP A 135 -8.95 2.95 23.05
N ALA A 136 -9.17 4.15 22.48
CA ALA A 136 -9.64 4.29 21.09
C ALA A 136 -8.66 3.69 20.07
N VAL A 137 -7.35 3.93 20.25
CA VAL A 137 -6.31 3.34 19.39
C VAL A 137 -6.24 1.82 19.57
N ALA A 138 -6.37 1.32 20.80
CA ALA A 138 -6.34 -0.11 21.10
C ALA A 138 -7.53 -0.84 20.48
N GLU A 139 -8.74 -0.27 20.60
CA GLU A 139 -9.94 -0.81 19.96
C GLU A 139 -9.80 -0.85 18.43
N PHE A 140 -9.31 0.23 17.83
CA PHE A 140 -9.04 0.24 16.39
C PHE A 140 -8.00 -0.79 15.98
N TYR A 141 -6.92 -0.91 16.76
CA TYR A 141 -5.89 -1.90 16.49
C TYR A 141 -6.43 -3.33 16.56
N ASP A 142 -7.30 -3.65 17.51
CA ASP A 142 -7.99 -4.95 17.59
C ASP A 142 -8.93 -5.19 16.40
N LEU A 143 -9.52 -4.14 15.82
CA LEU A 143 -10.26 -4.26 14.55
C LEU A 143 -9.32 -4.64 13.40
N VAL A 144 -8.14 -3.99 13.30
CA VAL A 144 -7.13 -4.29 12.27
C VAL A 144 -6.65 -5.73 12.37
N LEU A 145 -6.32 -6.21 13.58
CA LEU A 145 -5.90 -7.60 13.80
C LEU A 145 -6.96 -8.62 13.36
N ARG A 146 -8.24 -8.32 13.63
CA ARG A 146 -9.36 -9.17 13.19
C ARG A 146 -9.55 -9.15 11.68
N HIS A 147 -9.31 -8.02 11.03
CA HIS A 147 -9.38 -7.90 9.57
C HIS A 147 -8.30 -8.75 8.88
N ILE A 148 -7.05 -8.68 9.36
CA ILE A 148 -5.94 -9.48 8.84
C ILE A 148 -6.26 -10.98 8.90
N GLY A 149 -6.65 -11.47 10.08
CA GLY A 149 -6.96 -12.90 10.26
C GLY A 149 -8.29 -13.35 9.64
N GLY A 150 -9.24 -12.42 9.45
CA GLY A 150 -10.63 -12.76 9.09
C GLY A 150 -11.02 -12.43 7.65
N THR A 151 -10.32 -11.52 6.97
CA THR A 151 -10.64 -11.07 5.61
C THR A 151 -9.44 -11.12 4.67
N ASP A 152 -8.26 -10.67 5.09
CA ASP A 152 -7.08 -10.68 4.20
C ASP A 152 -6.63 -12.12 3.90
N GLN A 153 -6.54 -12.97 4.93
CA GLN A 153 -6.23 -14.39 4.74
C GLN A 153 -7.16 -15.10 3.73
N PRO A 154 -8.51 -14.97 3.84
CA PRO A 154 -9.41 -15.49 2.81
C PRO A 154 -9.25 -14.87 1.41
N THR A 155 -8.85 -13.60 1.33
CA THR A 155 -8.74 -12.87 0.06
C THR A 155 -7.50 -13.28 -0.73
N TYR A 156 -6.36 -13.43 -0.05
CA TYR A 156 -5.07 -13.74 -0.67
C TYR A 156 -4.66 -15.22 -0.60
N GLY A 157 -5.29 -15.99 0.29
CA GLY A 157 -5.05 -17.43 0.45
C GLY A 157 -3.78 -17.76 1.24
N ARG A 158 -3.81 -18.87 2.00
CA ARG A 158 -2.74 -19.32 2.93
C ARG A 158 -1.49 -19.94 2.25
N ALA A 159 -1.28 -19.71 0.95
CA ALA A 159 -0.18 -20.30 0.19
C ALA A 159 0.36 -19.35 -0.89
N SER A 160 0.13 -18.05 -0.72
CA SER A 160 0.21 -17.10 -1.81
C SER A 160 1.63 -16.97 -2.42
N ASP A 161 2.68 -17.16 -1.62
CA ASP A 161 4.09 -17.16 -2.07
C ASP A 161 4.36 -18.20 -3.18
N HIS A 162 3.59 -19.30 -3.19
CA HIS A 162 3.74 -20.38 -4.16
C HIS A 162 2.89 -20.20 -5.41
N GLU A 163 1.86 -19.35 -5.36
CA GLU A 163 0.91 -19.18 -6.46
C GLU A 163 1.41 -18.13 -7.48
N PRO A 164 1.52 -18.49 -8.78
CA PRO A 164 2.05 -17.58 -9.80
C PRO A 164 1.30 -16.25 -9.94
N HIS A 165 -0.01 -16.24 -9.69
CA HIS A 165 -0.82 -15.03 -9.83
C HIS A 165 -0.54 -14.03 -8.71
N ASN A 166 -0.40 -14.47 -7.45
CA ASN A 166 -0.04 -13.60 -6.32
C ASN A 166 1.34 -12.95 -6.51
N ARG A 167 2.32 -13.70 -7.03
CA ARG A 167 3.62 -13.09 -7.41
C ARG A 167 3.47 -12.02 -8.50
N ALA A 168 2.62 -12.26 -9.49
CA ALA A 168 2.38 -11.30 -10.57
C ALA A 168 1.62 -10.06 -10.08
N GLU A 169 0.69 -10.21 -9.13
CA GLU A 169 0.01 -9.11 -8.44
C GLU A 169 1.01 -8.25 -7.67
N ILE A 170 1.89 -8.85 -6.86
CA ILE A 170 2.92 -8.10 -6.12
C ILE A 170 3.86 -7.36 -7.08
N CYS A 171 4.30 -8.01 -8.16
CA CYS A 171 5.12 -7.36 -9.18
C CYS A 171 4.40 -6.17 -9.82
N HIS A 172 3.09 -6.29 -10.02
CA HIS A 172 2.27 -5.19 -10.52
C HIS A 172 2.22 -4.04 -9.51
N VAL A 173 1.83 -4.29 -8.26
CA VAL A 173 1.76 -3.27 -7.20
C VAL A 173 3.10 -2.54 -7.06
N ALA A 174 4.21 -3.27 -6.98
CA ALA A 174 5.56 -2.70 -6.92
C ALA A 174 5.92 -1.87 -8.18
N GLY A 175 5.37 -2.23 -9.35
CA GLY A 175 5.56 -1.53 -10.61
C GLY A 175 4.65 -0.31 -10.81
N THR A 176 3.64 -0.11 -9.96
CA THR A 176 2.68 1.00 -10.13
C THR A 176 3.28 2.37 -9.82
N GLY A 177 4.35 2.44 -9.03
CA GLY A 177 4.90 3.72 -8.55
C GLY A 177 4.09 4.35 -7.41
N LEU A 178 3.15 3.63 -6.81
CA LEU A 178 2.50 4.03 -5.56
C LEU A 178 3.53 4.07 -4.40
N PRO A 179 3.33 4.93 -3.39
CA PRO A 179 4.12 4.89 -2.17
C PRO A 179 3.84 3.58 -1.45
N LEU A 180 4.88 2.81 -1.09
CA LEU A 180 4.75 1.58 -0.31
C LEU A 180 5.03 1.80 1.19
N SER A 181 5.18 3.06 1.59
CA SER A 181 5.44 3.46 2.97
C SER A 181 5.01 4.91 3.20
N PRO A 182 4.75 5.30 4.46
CA PRO A 182 4.35 6.67 4.82
C PRO A 182 5.50 7.66 4.69
N PHE A 183 6.71 7.21 4.35
CA PHE A 183 7.91 8.02 4.17
C PHE A 183 8.25 8.26 2.69
N MET A 184 7.53 7.62 1.77
CA MET A 184 7.74 7.74 0.32
C MET A 184 6.97 8.93 -0.28
N ALA A 185 7.47 9.44 -1.41
CA ALA A 185 6.84 10.52 -2.15
C ALA A 185 5.39 10.21 -2.50
N GLY A 186 4.51 11.20 -2.31
CA GLY A 186 3.08 11.05 -2.57
C GLY A 186 2.26 10.48 -1.42
N ALA A 187 2.84 9.99 -0.33
CA ALA A 187 2.08 9.41 0.78
C ALA A 187 1.02 10.38 1.35
N LEU A 188 1.39 11.65 1.60
CA LEU A 188 0.41 12.65 2.03
C LEU A 188 -0.58 13.04 0.92
N GLN A 189 -0.14 12.98 -0.35
CA GLN A 189 -1.02 13.29 -1.48
C GLN A 189 -2.11 12.23 -1.65
N VAL A 190 -1.82 10.94 -1.41
CA VAL A 190 -2.82 9.87 -1.41
C VAL A 190 -3.96 10.21 -0.45
N VAL A 191 -3.64 10.58 0.80
CA VAL A 191 -4.64 10.99 1.79
C VAL A 191 -5.44 12.20 1.31
N ARG A 192 -4.77 13.22 0.76
CA ARG A 192 -5.44 14.43 0.24
C ARG A 192 -6.40 14.14 -0.90
N LEU A 193 -6.06 13.20 -1.79
CA LEU A 193 -6.88 12.84 -2.94
C LEU A 193 -8.11 12.03 -2.52
N ASP A 194 -7.99 11.18 -1.49
CA ASP A 194 -9.09 10.35 -0.99
C ASP A 194 -10.01 11.10 -0.01
N ASP A 195 -9.43 11.68 1.05
CA ASP A 195 -10.15 12.38 2.10
C ASP A 195 -9.43 13.68 2.52
N PRO A 196 -9.76 14.82 1.86
CA PRO A 196 -9.19 16.13 2.20
C PRO A 196 -9.39 16.54 3.66
N ARG A 197 -10.43 16.03 4.33
CA ARG A 197 -10.69 16.34 5.74
C ARG A 197 -9.65 15.68 6.63
N VAL A 198 -9.34 14.41 6.39
CA VAL A 198 -8.26 13.69 7.08
C VAL A 198 -6.93 14.40 6.87
N ALA A 199 -6.62 14.79 5.64
CA ALA A 199 -5.38 15.53 5.35
C ALA A 199 -5.28 16.87 6.10
N GLY A 200 -6.41 17.53 6.40
CA GLY A 200 -6.46 18.75 7.20
C GLY A 200 -6.24 18.55 8.70
N LEU A 201 -6.40 17.33 9.21
CA LEU A 201 -6.19 16.98 10.62
C LEU A 201 -4.72 16.65 10.94
N LEU A 202 -3.92 16.33 9.92
CA LEU A 202 -2.52 15.93 10.07
C LEU A 202 -1.60 17.12 10.36
N ASP A 203 -0.64 16.94 11.27
CA ASP A 203 0.42 17.94 11.48
C ASP A 203 1.52 17.76 10.43
N VAL A 204 1.40 18.53 9.33
CA VAL A 204 2.36 18.50 8.21
C VAL A 204 3.80 18.87 8.59
N THR A 205 4.04 19.43 9.79
CA THR A 205 5.39 19.71 10.28
C THR A 205 6.08 18.48 10.84
N LEU A 206 5.30 17.46 11.23
CA LEU A 206 5.80 16.17 11.72
C LEU A 206 5.98 15.14 10.60
N ILE A 207 5.46 15.43 9.40
CA ILE A 207 5.60 14.60 8.22
C ILE A 207 6.91 14.94 7.49
N GLY A 208 7.70 13.91 7.20
CA GLY A 208 8.98 14.05 6.50
C GLY A 208 8.84 14.75 5.13
N PRO A 209 9.86 15.50 4.67
CA PRO A 209 9.79 16.22 3.39
C PRO A 209 9.51 15.30 2.20
N THR A 210 10.08 14.09 2.17
CA THR A 210 9.83 13.11 1.11
C THR A 210 8.36 12.75 1.02
N ALA A 211 7.70 12.42 2.14
CA ALA A 211 6.28 12.07 2.18
C ALA A 211 5.33 13.19 1.73
N ARG A 212 5.80 14.45 1.81
CA ARG A 212 5.08 15.64 1.34
C ARG A 212 5.30 15.95 -0.13
N ALA A 213 6.31 15.34 -0.76
CA ALA A 213 6.53 15.49 -2.19
C ALA A 213 5.34 14.94 -2.99
N LEU A 214 5.17 15.45 -4.21
CA LEU A 214 4.10 14.99 -5.09
C LEU A 214 4.28 13.50 -5.41
N LEU A 215 3.14 12.81 -5.51
CA LEU A 215 3.03 11.46 -6.01
C LEU A 215 3.59 11.43 -7.44
N PRO A 216 4.62 10.61 -7.72
CA PRO A 216 5.11 10.42 -9.08
C PRO A 216 4.02 9.89 -10.02
N SER A 217 4.34 9.81 -11.31
CA SER A 217 3.42 9.19 -12.26
C SER A 217 3.18 7.73 -11.88
N VAL A 218 1.92 7.38 -11.66
CA VAL A 218 1.50 6.02 -11.34
C VAL A 218 0.99 5.28 -12.57
N ALA A 219 1.17 3.96 -12.58
CA ALA A 219 0.73 3.01 -13.59
C ALA A 219 -0.27 2.00 -13.01
N MET A 220 -1.37 2.52 -12.45
CA MET A 220 -2.46 1.71 -11.89
C MET A 220 -3.25 0.98 -12.99
N GLU A 221 -3.83 -0.18 -12.66
CA GLU A 221 -4.57 -1.04 -13.57
C GLU A 221 -5.74 -0.30 -14.26
N PRO A 222 -5.74 -0.14 -15.59
CA PRO A 222 -6.84 0.51 -16.28
C PRO A 222 -8.09 -0.38 -16.33
N GLY A 223 -9.26 0.22 -16.60
CA GLY A 223 -10.48 -0.54 -16.91
C GLY A 223 -11.23 -1.14 -15.71
N VAL A 224 -10.65 -1.10 -14.52
CA VAL A 224 -11.37 -1.36 -13.26
C VAL A 224 -11.80 -0.01 -12.69
N GLU A 225 -12.99 0.46 -13.06
CA GLU A 225 -13.42 1.82 -12.72
C GLU A 225 -14.12 1.92 -11.36
N ARG A 226 -14.66 0.82 -10.84
CA ARG A 226 -15.31 0.78 -9.51
C ARG A 226 -15.09 -0.56 -8.84
N LEU A 227 -14.49 -0.54 -7.65
CA LEU A 227 -14.43 -1.71 -6.77
C LEU A 227 -15.71 -1.93 -5.98
N LEU A 228 -16.51 -0.86 -5.78
CA LEU A 228 -17.74 -0.92 -4.99
C LEU A 228 -19.00 -0.76 -5.86
N PRO A 229 -20.02 -1.65 -5.73
CA PRO A 229 -21.27 -1.57 -6.49
C PRO A 229 -22.05 -0.25 -6.33
N GLY A 230 -21.91 0.40 -5.18
CA GLY A 230 -22.66 1.62 -4.82
C GLY A 230 -21.80 2.88 -4.66
N GLY A 231 -20.51 2.86 -5.01
CA GLY A 231 -19.61 3.97 -4.71
C GLY A 231 -18.21 3.83 -5.30
N GLU A 232 -17.30 4.64 -4.78
CA GLU A 232 -15.88 4.63 -5.11
C GLU A 232 -15.09 4.05 -3.92
N GLY A 233 -14.23 3.07 -4.19
CA GLY A 233 -13.18 2.64 -3.24
C GLY A 233 -12.11 3.72 -3.07
N LEU A 234 -11.14 3.46 -2.20
CA LEU A 234 -9.99 4.34 -2.01
C LEU A 234 -9.21 4.52 -3.32
N ARG A 235 -8.94 3.41 -4.01
CA ARG A 235 -8.25 3.37 -5.30
C ARG A 235 -8.94 4.23 -6.35
N ASP A 236 -10.25 4.09 -6.48
CA ASP A 236 -11.05 4.80 -7.47
C ASP A 236 -10.98 6.32 -7.25
N ARG A 237 -11.06 6.75 -5.98
CA ARG A 237 -10.96 8.16 -5.58
C ARG A 237 -9.59 8.74 -5.89
N VAL A 238 -8.51 8.01 -5.56
CA VAL A 238 -7.14 8.43 -5.85
C VAL A 238 -6.92 8.56 -7.35
N MET A 239 -7.35 7.58 -8.14
CA MET A 239 -7.26 7.64 -9.61
C MET A 239 -8.00 8.85 -10.19
N ARG A 240 -9.23 9.10 -9.75
CA ARG A 240 -10.01 10.26 -10.18
C ARG A 240 -9.30 11.57 -9.83
N GLY A 241 -8.80 11.68 -8.60
CA GLY A 241 -8.06 12.86 -8.13
C GLY A 241 -6.78 13.14 -8.93
N LEU A 242 -6.06 12.08 -9.31
CA LEU A 242 -4.90 12.19 -10.21
C LEU A 242 -5.28 12.68 -11.61
N ARG A 243 -6.37 12.16 -12.18
CA ARG A 243 -6.87 12.62 -13.50
C ARG A 243 -7.24 14.10 -13.45
N GLN A 244 -7.94 14.53 -12.40
CA GLN A 244 -8.32 15.95 -12.22
C GLN A 244 -7.10 16.85 -12.07
N THR A 245 -6.10 16.42 -11.31
CA THR A 245 -4.84 17.18 -11.13
C THR A 245 -4.09 17.36 -12.44
N ARG A 246 -3.98 16.30 -13.27
CA ARG A 246 -3.32 16.36 -14.59
C ARG A 246 -4.07 17.28 -15.58
N LEU A 247 -5.39 17.27 -15.54
CA LEU A 247 -6.22 18.16 -16.35
C LEU A 247 -6.01 19.63 -15.93
N ALA A 248 -5.98 19.89 -14.61
CA ALA A 248 -5.76 21.23 -14.07
C ALA A 248 -4.35 21.78 -14.36
N SER A 249 -3.32 20.93 -14.41
CA SER A 249 -1.94 21.35 -14.70
C SER A 249 -1.65 21.61 -16.19
N GLY A 250 -2.64 21.44 -17.09
CA GLY A 250 -2.45 21.67 -18.54
C GLY A 250 -1.48 20.70 -19.22
N THR A 251 -0.96 19.71 -18.50
CA THR A 251 -0.05 18.67 -19.01
C THR A 251 -0.80 17.49 -19.65
N GLY A 252 -2.13 17.55 -19.73
CA GLY A 252 -3.01 16.50 -20.26
C GLY A 252 -3.18 16.46 -21.79
N GLY A 253 -2.52 17.34 -22.54
CA GLY A 253 -2.54 17.27 -24.00
C GLY A 253 -1.50 16.30 -24.55
N LEU A 254 -1.96 15.22 -25.19
CA LEU A 254 -1.24 14.39 -26.20
C LEU A 254 -0.55 13.07 -25.80
N SER A 255 -0.75 12.47 -24.62
CA SER A 255 -0.15 11.14 -24.33
C SER A 255 -1.06 9.92 -24.61
N HIS A 256 -2.38 10.11 -24.79
CA HIS A 256 -3.29 8.96 -24.90
C HIS A 256 -3.30 8.23 -26.27
N MET A 257 -2.54 8.70 -27.27
CA MET A 257 -2.47 8.05 -28.60
C MET A 257 -1.27 7.11 -28.81
N SER A 258 -0.33 6.99 -27.87
CA SER A 258 0.90 6.19 -28.09
C SER A 258 0.79 4.72 -27.67
N HIS A 259 -0.07 4.36 -26.71
CA HIS A 259 -0.18 2.97 -26.26
C HIS A 259 -1.12 2.08 -27.10
N GLN A 260 -2.11 2.64 -27.81
CA GLN A 260 -2.99 1.85 -28.68
C GLN A 260 -2.33 1.45 -30.03
N ARG A 261 -1.18 2.03 -30.40
CA ARG A 261 -0.46 1.65 -31.63
C ARG A 261 0.65 0.61 -31.46
N MET A 262 1.06 0.27 -30.23
CA MET A 262 2.06 -0.81 -30.04
C MET A 262 1.44 -2.18 -29.77
N VAL A 263 0.17 -2.27 -29.34
CA VAL A 263 -0.49 -3.57 -29.13
C VAL A 263 -0.95 -4.21 -30.45
N ALA A 264 -1.00 -3.45 -31.55
CA ALA A 264 -1.33 -3.98 -32.88
C ALA A 264 -0.11 -4.47 -33.69
N ALA A 265 1.12 -4.36 -33.16
CA ALA A 265 2.35 -4.76 -33.83
C ALA A 265 3.26 -5.53 -32.87
N GLY A 266 2.90 -6.78 -32.54
CA GLY A 266 3.74 -7.55 -31.62
C GLY A 266 3.19 -8.91 -31.21
N THR A 267 2.68 -9.72 -32.13
CA THR A 267 2.60 -11.18 -31.93
C THR A 267 4.02 -11.77 -32.06
N GLY A 268 4.91 -11.44 -31.13
CA GLY A 268 6.23 -12.04 -31.02
C GLY A 268 6.17 -13.22 -30.07
N SER A 269 6.38 -14.43 -30.57
CA SER A 269 6.32 -15.64 -29.76
C SER A 269 7.47 -15.68 -28.74
N LEU A 270 7.27 -16.37 -27.62
CA LEU A 270 8.28 -16.63 -26.57
C LEU A 270 9.60 -17.24 -27.08
N GLN A 271 9.70 -17.65 -28.34
CA GLN A 271 10.96 -18.10 -28.95
C GLN A 271 11.92 -16.95 -29.31
N ASP A 272 11.43 -15.73 -29.53
CA ASP A 272 12.28 -14.60 -29.97
C ASP A 272 13.11 -14.00 -28.83
N MET A 273 12.67 -14.11 -27.57
CA MET A 273 13.46 -13.66 -26.41
C MET A 273 14.66 -14.57 -26.10
N ARG A 274 14.69 -15.80 -26.62
CA ARG A 274 15.78 -16.75 -26.34
C ARG A 274 17.06 -16.48 -27.15
N ARG A 275 16.99 -15.66 -28.21
CA ARG A 275 18.14 -15.33 -29.07
C ARG A 275 18.96 -14.13 -28.59
N LEU A 276 18.47 -13.34 -27.64
CA LEU A 276 19.18 -12.17 -27.11
C LEU A 276 20.04 -12.45 -25.87
N LEU A 277 20.11 -13.71 -25.41
CA LEU A 277 20.86 -14.10 -24.21
C LEU A 277 22.05 -15.03 -24.51
N VAL A 278 22.47 -15.16 -25.77
CA VAL A 278 23.66 -15.95 -26.16
C VAL A 278 24.53 -15.19 -27.17
N ALA A 279 24.60 -13.85 -27.08
CA ALA A 279 25.54 -13.04 -27.84
C ALA A 279 26.44 -12.24 -26.90
#